data_AF-A0A212EW61-F1
#
_entry.id   AF-A0A212EW61-F1
#
_cell.length_a   1.000
_cell.length_b   1.000
_cell.length_c   1.000
_cell.angle_alpha   90.00
_cell.angle_beta   90.00
_cell.angle_gamma   90.00
#
_symmetry.space_group_name_H-M   'P 1'
#
loop_
_entity.id
_entity.type
_entity.pdbx_description
1 polymer ?
#
loop_
_entity_poly.entity_id
_entity_poly.type
_entity_poly.pdbx_seq_one_letter_code
_entity_poly.pdbx_strand_id
1 'polypeptide(L)'
;MASDILGPSTAEIRENLVTTAVKFLSNPNVQRCTMESKERFLRSKGLTDAEIAKAIEKCGEFLDVPTLASELMLFNHSRRSWFRERILPLIVYGGVIYGCYWFYK
;
A
#
# COMPACT_ATOMS: atom_id res chain seq x y z
N MET A 1 19.68 11.41 45.08
CA MET A 1 20.10 10.07 44.62
C MET A 1 19.97 10.09 43.11
N ALA A 2 21.11 10.16 42.44
CA ALA A 2 21.24 10.23 40.99
C ALA A 2 21.70 8.85 40.53
N SER A 3 20.89 8.14 39.73
CA SER A 3 21.32 7.01 38.90
C SER A 3 20.12 6.36 38.19
N ASP A 4 19.41 7.11 37.34
CA ASP A 4 18.63 6.53 36.24
C ASP A 4 19.41 6.77 34.94
N ILE A 5 20.66 6.30 34.94
CA ILE A 5 21.47 6.15 33.73
C ILE A 5 21.48 4.64 33.43
N LEU A 6 20.39 4.16 32.82
CA LEU A 6 20.38 2.94 32.04
C LEU A 6 20.91 3.36 30.66
N GLY A 7 22.13 3.01 30.26
CA GLY A 7 22.45 1.68 29.77
C GLY A 7 22.05 1.60 28.28
N PRO A 8 22.98 1.39 27.33
CA PRO A 8 22.74 1.60 25.91
C PRO A 8 21.65 0.65 25.40
N SER A 9 20.52 1.23 25.02
CA SER A 9 19.35 0.59 24.39
C SER A 9 19.68 0.15 22.95
N THR A 10 20.60 -0.80 22.79
CA THR A 10 21.06 -1.32 21.50
C THR A 10 20.34 -2.60 21.04
N ALA A 11 19.39 -3.11 21.84
CA ALA A 11 18.57 -4.27 21.48
C ALA A 11 17.07 -4.10 21.82
N GLU A 12 16.69 -2.99 22.44
CA GLU A 12 15.30 -2.74 22.81
C GLU A 12 14.64 -1.93 21.70
N ILE A 13 13.78 -2.58 20.93
CA ILE A 13 12.94 -1.91 19.93
C ILE A 13 12.27 -0.73 20.62
N ARG A 14 12.59 0.50 20.17
CA ARG A 14 12.03 1.70 20.78
C ARG A 14 10.59 1.84 20.35
N GLU A 15 9.68 1.32 21.16
CA GLU A 15 8.23 1.31 20.86
C GLU A 15 7.70 2.72 20.58
N ASN A 16 8.26 3.76 21.20
CA ASN A 16 7.96 5.16 20.90
C ASN A 16 8.16 5.54 19.43
N LEU A 17 9.25 5.06 18.81
CA LEU A 17 9.53 5.32 17.39
C LEU A 17 8.73 4.43 16.47
N VAL A 18 8.48 3.18 16.85
CA VAL A 18 7.58 2.29 16.11
C VAL A 18 6.18 2.90 16.05
N THR A 19 5.63 3.39 17.16
CA THR A 19 4.32 4.07 17.19
C THR A 19 4.32 5.34 16.32
N THR A 20 5.41 6.12 16.35
CA THR A 20 5.55 7.30 15.49
C THR A 20 5.62 6.91 14.00
N ALA A 21 6.32 5.84 13.68
CA ALA A 21 6.41 5.28 12.33
C ALA A 21 5.06 4.74 11.86
N VAL A 22 4.30 4.03 12.70
CA VAL A 22 2.93 3.60 12.41
C VAL A 22 2.05 4.80 12.10
N LYS A 23 2.11 5.88 12.90
CA LYS A 23 1.37 7.11 12.64
C LYS A 23 1.77 7.78 11.32
N PHE A 24 3.05 7.74 10.96
CA PHE A 24 3.55 8.22 9.67
C PHE A 24 3.04 7.35 8.50
N LEU A 25 3.11 6.02 8.64
CA LEU A 25 2.65 5.05 7.63
C LEU A 25 1.13 5.06 7.45
N SER A 26 0.38 5.46 8.47
CA SER A 26 -1.08 5.63 8.43
C SER A 26 -1.52 6.88 7.64
N ASN A 27 -0.62 7.84 7.38
CA ASN A 27 -0.99 9.04 6.63
C ASN A 27 -1.28 8.72 5.15
N PRO A 28 -2.43 9.12 4.59
CA PRO A 28 -2.82 8.79 3.21
C PRO A 28 -1.84 9.30 2.14
N ASN A 29 -1.14 10.41 2.40
CA ASN A 29 -0.11 10.90 1.47
C ASN A 29 1.12 9.98 1.45
N VAL A 30 1.45 9.39 2.61
CA VAL A 30 2.56 8.44 2.77
C VAL A 30 2.17 7.06 2.24
N GLN A 31 0.91 6.64 2.40
CA GLN A 31 0.42 5.37 1.88
C GLN A 31 0.57 5.25 0.36
N ARG A 32 0.37 6.36 -0.37
CA ARG A 32 0.53 6.45 -1.84
C ARG A 32 1.98 6.36 -2.32
N CYS A 33 2.97 6.60 -1.44
CA CYS A 33 4.38 6.46 -1.79
C CYS A 33 4.78 4.98 -1.91
N THR A 34 5.88 4.71 -2.62
CA THR A 34 6.47 3.37 -2.72
C THR A 34 7.02 2.91 -1.37
N MET A 35 7.02 1.59 -1.11
CA MET A 35 7.55 1.05 0.14
C MET A 35 9.03 1.40 0.35
N GLU A 36 9.84 1.35 -0.70
CA GLU A 36 11.24 1.76 -0.67
C GLU A 36 11.42 3.22 -0.18
N SER A 37 10.55 4.13 -0.61
CA SER A 37 10.57 5.53 -0.16
C SER A 37 10.24 5.66 1.32
N LYS A 38 9.27 4.86 1.81
CA LYS A 38 8.87 4.84 3.23
C LYS A 38 9.99 4.30 4.10
N GLU A 39 10.60 3.18 3.71
CA GLU A 39 11.73 2.57 4.42
C GLU A 39 12.93 3.52 4.47
N ARG A 40 13.27 4.17 3.34
CA ARG A 40 14.37 5.15 3.29
C ARG A 40 14.12 6.34 4.19
N PHE A 41 12.88 6.83 4.29
CA PHE A 41 12.52 7.92 5.20
C PHE A 41 12.61 7.49 6.67
N LEU A 42 12.16 6.29 7.01
CA LEU A 42 12.26 5.77 8.38
C LEU A 42 13.72 5.51 8.78
N ARG A 43 14.54 4.97 7.87
CA ARG A 43 16.00 4.84 8.07
C ARG A 43 16.67 6.20 8.26
N SER A 44 16.31 7.21 7.48
CA SER A 44 16.87 8.57 7.63
C SER A 44 16.44 9.25 8.93
N LYS A 45 15.34 8.81 9.55
CA LYS A 45 14.91 9.21 10.90
C LYS A 45 15.65 8.46 12.01
N GLY A 46 16.56 7.54 11.68
CA GLY A 46 17.34 6.78 12.64
C GLY A 46 16.60 5.57 13.22
N LEU A 47 15.62 5.02 12.48
CA LEU A 47 15.03 3.72 12.79
C LEU A 47 15.89 2.60 12.18
N THR A 48 16.04 1.53 12.94
CA THR A 48 16.68 0.28 12.49
C THR A 48 15.70 -0.55 11.64
N ASP A 49 16.22 -1.42 10.79
CA ASP A 49 15.39 -2.29 9.94
C ASP A 49 14.42 -3.16 10.74
N ALA A 50 14.81 -3.60 11.95
CA ALA A 50 13.95 -4.34 12.87
C ALA A 50 12.76 -3.48 13.37
N GLU A 51 12.99 -2.21 13.70
CA GLU A 51 11.93 -1.28 14.11
C GLU A 51 10.99 -0.96 12.94
N ILE A 52 11.53 -0.83 11.72
CA ILE A 52 10.76 -0.56 10.50
C ILE A 52 9.85 -1.73 10.16
N ALA A 53 10.37 -2.95 10.17
CA ALA A 53 9.59 -4.17 9.91
C ALA A 53 8.41 -4.28 10.88
N LYS A 54 8.66 -4.08 12.19
CA LYS A 54 7.61 -4.10 13.22
C LYS A 54 6.57 -2.99 13.04
N ALA A 55 6.99 -1.80 12.61
CA ALA A 55 6.06 -0.71 12.31
C ALA A 55 5.18 -1.02 11.09
N ILE A 56 5.74 -1.62 10.04
CA ILE A 56 5.00 -2.02 8.85
C ILE A 56 4.01 -3.14 9.18
N GLU A 57 4.43 -4.15 9.96
CA GLU A 57 3.57 -5.24 10.42
C GLU A 57 2.36 -4.71 11.20
N LYS A 58 2.60 -3.87 12.23
CA LYS A 58 1.53 -3.23 13.01
C LYS A 58 0.61 -2.35 12.14
N CYS A 59 1.16 -1.68 11.13
CA CYS A 59 0.37 -0.84 10.24
C CYS A 59 -0.46 -1.67 9.25
N GLY A 60 0.06 -2.82 8.80
CA GLY A 60 -0.65 -3.78 7.95
C GLY A 60 -1.81 -4.44 8.69
N GLU A 61 -1.60 -4.87 9.93
CA GLU A 61 -2.64 -5.47 10.77
C GLU A 61 -3.80 -4.50 11.06
N PHE A 62 -3.50 -3.20 11.19
CA PHE A 62 -4.53 -2.16 11.34
C PHE A 62 -5.36 -1.94 10.07
N LEU A 63 -4.86 -2.38 8.90
CA LEU A 63 -5.52 -2.20 7.61
C LEU A 63 -6.30 -3.47 7.16
N ASP A 64 -6.07 -4.65 7.74
CA ASP A 64 -6.38 -5.91 7.06
C ASP A 64 -7.78 -6.56 7.25
N VAL A 65 -8.73 -6.05 8.06
CA VAL A 65 -9.84 -6.96 8.46
C VAL A 65 -11.25 -6.67 7.88
N PRO A 66 -11.71 -5.43 7.61
CA PRO A 66 -12.96 -5.27 6.84
C PRO A 66 -12.94 -4.25 5.69
N THR A 67 -11.94 -3.35 5.65
CA THR A 67 -11.96 -2.19 4.75
C THR A 67 -11.22 -2.44 3.44
N LEU A 68 -10.12 -3.22 3.43
CA LEU A 68 -9.38 -3.54 2.21
C LEU A 68 -10.19 -4.36 1.20
N ALA A 69 -11.13 -5.20 1.64
CA ALA A 69 -12.04 -5.90 0.73
C ALA A 69 -12.95 -4.91 -0.04
N SER A 70 -13.38 -3.83 0.62
CA SER A 70 -14.16 -2.76 -0.03
C SER A 70 -13.29 -1.81 -0.85
N GLU A 71 -12.08 -1.49 -0.40
CA GLU A 71 -11.13 -0.65 -1.16
C GLU A 71 -10.56 -1.36 -2.39
N LEU A 72 -10.31 -2.67 -2.35
CA LEU A 72 -9.89 -3.45 -3.52
C LEU A 72 -11.02 -3.58 -4.55
N MET A 73 -12.29 -3.59 -4.09
CA MET A 73 -13.44 -3.45 -4.99
C MET A 73 -13.55 -2.05 -5.63
N LEU A 74 -13.20 -0.98 -4.92
CA LEU A 74 -13.23 0.40 -5.45
C LEU A 74 -12.02 0.77 -6.31
N PHE A 75 -10.81 0.33 -5.97
CA PHE A 75 -9.60 0.62 -6.75
C PHE A 75 -9.61 -0.12 -8.10
N ASN A 76 -10.18 -1.34 -8.12
CA ASN A 76 -10.47 -2.04 -9.36
C ASN A 76 -11.61 -1.38 -10.17
N HIS A 77 -12.57 -0.72 -9.51
CA HIS A 77 -13.68 -0.02 -10.19
C HIS A 77 -13.18 1.11 -11.11
N SER A 78 -12.15 1.86 -10.71
CA SER A 78 -11.62 3.00 -11.51
C SER A 78 -10.88 2.56 -12.78
N ARG A 79 -10.11 1.46 -12.72
CA ARG A 79 -9.54 0.86 -13.95
C ARG A 79 -10.63 0.17 -14.79
N ARG A 80 -11.52 -0.60 -14.16
CA ARG A 80 -12.56 -1.38 -14.84
C ARG A 80 -13.60 -0.52 -15.54
N SER A 81 -13.96 0.65 -15.00
CA SER A 81 -14.87 1.62 -15.66
C SER A 81 -14.25 2.25 -16.90
N TRP A 82 -12.99 2.68 -16.83
CA TRP A 82 -12.27 3.21 -18.00
C TRP A 82 -12.12 2.18 -19.14
N PHE A 83 -11.72 0.94 -18.81
CA PHE A 83 -11.67 -0.14 -19.80
C PHE A 83 -13.08 -0.47 -20.30
N ARG A 84 -14.10 -0.47 -19.44
CA ARG A 84 -15.48 -0.80 -19.81
C ARG A 84 -16.13 0.23 -20.73
N GLU A 85 -15.85 1.51 -20.53
CA GLU A 85 -16.44 2.60 -21.33
C GLU A 85 -15.72 2.80 -22.67
N ARG A 86 -14.41 2.55 -22.72
CA ARG A 86 -13.59 2.81 -23.92
C ARG A 86 -13.23 1.57 -24.73
N ILE A 87 -13.08 0.39 -24.09
CA ILE A 87 -12.68 -0.85 -24.76
C ILE A 87 -13.87 -1.74 -25.15
N LEU A 88 -14.97 -1.76 -24.38
CA LEU A 88 -16.17 -2.54 -24.78
C LEU A 88 -16.73 -2.16 -26.16
N PRO A 89 -16.91 -0.86 -26.53
CA PRO A 89 -17.45 -0.55 -27.86
C PRO A 89 -16.49 -0.98 -28.99
N LEU A 90 -15.17 -0.91 -28.77
CA LEU A 90 -14.18 -1.39 -29.74
C LEU A 90 -14.22 -2.91 -29.92
N ILE A 91 -14.37 -3.66 -28.83
CA ILE A 91 -14.49 -5.13 -28.88
C ILE A 91 -15.80 -5.55 -29.55
N VAL A 92 -16.91 -4.90 -29.25
CA VAL A 92 -18.21 -5.20 -29.88
C VAL A 92 -18.16 -4.89 -31.37
N TYR A 93 -17.63 -3.73 -31.76
CA TYR A 93 -17.53 -3.35 -33.17
C TYR A 93 -16.57 -4.28 -33.95
N GLY A 94 -15.42 -4.61 -33.34
CA GLY A 94 -14.47 -5.58 -33.90
C GLY A 94 -15.07 -6.99 -34.05
N GLY A 95 -15.83 -7.45 -33.05
CA GLY A 95 -16.53 -8.74 -33.09
C GLY A 95 -17.61 -8.81 -34.16
N VAL A 96 -18.38 -7.73 -34.36
CA VAL A 96 -19.41 -7.66 -35.42
C VAL A 96 -18.76 -7.66 -36.81
N ILE A 97 -17.71 -6.86 -37.03
CA ILE A 97 -16.98 -6.86 -38.32
C ILE A 97 -16.38 -8.23 -38.61
N TYR A 98 -15.76 -8.86 -37.62
CA TYR A 98 -15.17 -10.19 -37.76
C TYR A 98 -16.22 -11.26 -38.03
N GLY A 99 -17.37 -11.20 -37.35
CA GLY A 99 -18.51 -12.08 -37.60
C GLY A 99 -19.02 -11.97 -39.04
N CYS A 100 -19.18 -10.75 -39.57
CA CYS A 100 -19.56 -10.53 -40.96
C CYS A 100 -18.50 -11.07 -41.95
N TYR A 101 -17.22 -10.88 -41.65
CA TYR A 101 -16.13 -11.41 -42.48
C TYR A 101 -16.12 -12.93 -42.51
N TRP A 102 -16.36 -13.58 -41.38
CA TRP A 102 -16.44 -15.04 -41.30
C TRP A 102 -17.68 -15.59 -42.02
N PHE A 103 -18.82 -14.91 -41.92
CA PHE A 103 -20.05 -15.36 -42.57
C PHE A 103 -20.03 -15.26 -44.10
N TYR A 104 -19.15 -14.41 -44.66
CA TYR A 104 -18.99 -14.23 -46.11
C TYR A 104 -17.94 -15.17 -46.73
N LYS A 105 -17.28 -16.00 -45.92
CA LYS A 105 -16.26 -16.96 -46.34
C LYS A 105 -16.76 -18.39 -46.16
#